data_AF-A0A932VRG9-F1
#
_entry.id   AF-A0A932VRG9-F1
#
_cell.length_a   1.000
_cell.length_b   1.000
_cell.length_c   1.000
_cell.angle_alpha   90.00
_cell.angle_beta   90.00
_cell.angle_gamma   90.00
#
_symmetry.space_group_name_H-M   'P 1'
#
loop_
_entity.id
_entity.type
_entity.pdbx_description
1 polymer ?
#
loop_
_entity_poly.entity_id
_entity_poly.type
_entity_poly.pdbx_seq_one_letter_code
_entity_poly.pdbx_strand_id
1 'polypeptide(L)'
;MFVRNRLQIFITLVTLAFIIWWVSFQHVVDQQGSSVNWFENTYGLVALIGSIIGLAAVKKWGGAKAVVGKALLFFSLGLFAQEVGQLVSSYYTQIAHTDLPYPSLGDVAYFGSVILYLIAALYLAKAVAIKYPLRKLSYKILAVGVPIVILAISYFVLLYHFQYDTSKPLTVLLDAGYPLGQASYISVAIIAYLLSRKMLGGFMKAGILLVIFALVVQYLSDFTFLYESHRSAYVPGKFDDLLYLIAYFVMSIAMSQFLTIYKNLKNKAIEESVAEPQQQPEAA
;
A
#
# COMPACT_ATOMS: atom_id res chain seq x y z
N MET A 1 -8.64 -23.53 0.42
CA MET A 1 -7.81 -22.80 1.42
C MET A 1 -8.41 -21.41 1.67
N PHE A 2 -9.71 -21.36 1.96
CA PHE A 2 -10.46 -20.11 2.08
C PHE A 2 -10.50 -19.66 3.55
N VAL A 3 -9.96 -18.47 3.77
CA VAL A 3 -10.09 -17.53 4.89
C VAL A 3 -10.75 -18.07 6.18
N ARG A 4 -9.92 -18.46 7.16
CA ARG A 4 -10.36 -18.71 8.55
C ARG A 4 -10.24 -17.46 9.44
N ASN A 5 -9.91 -16.30 8.86
CA ASN A 5 -9.68 -15.05 9.59
C ASN A 5 -10.89 -14.11 9.46
N ARG A 6 -11.66 -13.99 10.55
CA ARG A 6 -12.84 -13.10 10.64
C ARG A 6 -12.56 -11.67 10.18
N LEU A 7 -11.33 -11.17 10.40
CA LEU A 7 -10.93 -9.83 10.00
C LEU A 7 -10.80 -9.67 8.47
N GLN A 8 -10.23 -10.68 7.79
CA GLN A 8 -10.14 -10.67 6.33
C GLN A 8 -11.53 -10.78 5.69
N ILE A 9 -12.43 -11.58 6.29
CA ILE A 9 -13.84 -11.65 5.86
C ILE A 9 -14.49 -10.27 5.98
N PHE A 10 -14.35 -9.61 7.13
CA PHE A 10 -14.91 -8.28 7.35
C PHE A 10 -14.41 -7.25 6.30
N ILE A 11 -13.09 -7.15 6.11
CA ILE A 11 -12.51 -6.24 5.10
C ILE A 11 -13.07 -6.55 3.71
N THR A 12 -13.13 -7.84 3.34
CA THR A 12 -13.64 -8.27 2.04
C THR A 12 -15.12 -7.89 1.86
N LEU A 13 -15.96 -8.08 2.87
CA LEU A 13 -17.37 -7.71 2.79
C LEU A 13 -17.57 -6.20 2.65
N VAL A 14 -16.79 -5.40 3.39
CA VAL A 14 -16.83 -3.93 3.27
C VAL A 14 -16.43 -3.49 1.86
N THR A 15 -15.31 -4.01 1.33
CA THR A 15 -14.87 -3.69 -0.03
C THR A 15 -15.86 -4.17 -1.09
N LEU A 16 -16.45 -5.37 -0.94
CA LEU A 16 -17.48 -5.85 -1.86
C LEU A 16 -18.72 -4.96 -1.84
N ALA A 17 -19.13 -4.44 -0.68
CA ALA A 17 -20.23 -3.48 -0.60
C ALA A 17 -19.91 -2.20 -1.39
N PHE A 18 -18.69 -1.67 -1.29
CA PHE A 18 -18.24 -0.53 -2.09
C PHE A 18 -18.20 -0.85 -3.59
N ILE A 19 -17.71 -2.03 -4.00
CA ILE A 19 -17.68 -2.43 -5.41
C ILE A 19 -19.11 -2.57 -5.97
N ILE A 20 -20.02 -3.21 -5.23
CA ILE A 20 -21.43 -3.35 -5.64
C ILE A 20 -22.07 -1.96 -5.78
N TRP A 21 -21.82 -1.07 -4.83
CA TRP A 21 -22.30 0.30 -4.89
C TRP A 21 -21.72 1.03 -6.12
N TRP A 22 -20.41 0.97 -6.34
CA TRP A 22 -19.74 1.56 -7.50
C TRP A 22 -20.37 1.10 -8.83
N VAL A 23 -20.55 -0.22 -9.00
CA VAL A 23 -21.17 -0.81 -10.20
C VAL A 23 -22.60 -0.32 -10.39
N SER A 24 -23.37 -0.18 -9.31
CA SER A 24 -24.79 0.17 -9.39
C SER A 24 -25.06 1.54 -10.03
N PHE A 25 -24.11 2.48 -9.97
CA PHE A 25 -24.28 3.82 -10.52
C PHE A 25 -23.48 4.11 -11.80
N GLN A 26 -22.61 3.21 -12.28
CA GLN A 26 -21.77 3.48 -13.45
C GLN A 26 -22.57 3.74 -14.74
N HIS A 27 -23.74 3.13 -14.89
CA HIS A 27 -24.57 3.22 -16.10
C HIS A 27 -25.87 4.02 -15.91
N VAL A 28 -26.15 4.48 -14.68
CA VAL A 28 -27.47 5.02 -14.31
C VAL A 28 -27.39 6.49 -13.91
N VAL A 29 -26.23 6.94 -13.44
CA VAL A 29 -26.07 8.26 -12.84
C VAL A 29 -25.18 9.11 -13.74
N ASP A 30 -25.65 10.34 -14.03
CA ASP A 30 -24.85 11.37 -14.69
C ASP A 30 -23.48 11.52 -13.98
N GLN A 31 -22.46 11.97 -14.71
CA GLN A 31 -21.08 12.01 -14.23
C GLN A 31 -20.85 12.78 -12.90
N GLN A 32 -21.86 13.52 -12.41
CA GLN A 32 -21.82 14.32 -11.18
C GLN A 32 -23.01 14.08 -10.22
N GLY A 33 -23.67 12.92 -10.29
CA GLY A 33 -24.78 12.64 -9.38
C GLY A 33 -24.32 12.34 -7.94
N SER A 34 -25.24 12.48 -6.98
CA SER A 34 -24.94 12.33 -5.54
C SER A 34 -24.25 11.01 -5.18
N SER A 35 -24.59 9.90 -5.85
CA SER A 35 -23.96 8.61 -5.59
C SER A 35 -22.47 8.57 -5.95
N VAL A 36 -22.07 9.29 -7.02
CA VAL A 36 -20.67 9.39 -7.45
C VAL A 36 -19.87 10.12 -6.38
N ASN A 37 -20.36 11.28 -5.94
CA ASN A 37 -19.74 12.07 -4.87
C ASN A 37 -19.67 11.26 -3.57
N TRP A 38 -20.75 10.62 -3.15
CA TRP A 38 -20.75 9.85 -1.91
C TRP A 38 -19.75 8.69 -1.94
N PHE A 39 -19.61 8.00 -3.08
CA PHE A 39 -18.61 6.96 -3.24
C PHE A 39 -17.20 7.52 -3.10
N GLU A 40 -16.86 8.54 -3.90
CA GLU A 40 -15.57 9.24 -3.87
C GLU A 40 -15.20 9.60 -2.42
N ASN A 41 -16.10 10.25 -1.69
CA ASN A 41 -15.80 10.75 -0.35
C ASN A 41 -15.69 9.68 0.74
N THR A 42 -16.06 8.41 0.47
CA THR A 42 -16.18 7.40 1.53
C THR A 42 -15.39 6.11 1.29
N TYR A 43 -14.95 5.81 0.06
CA TYR A 43 -14.18 4.58 -0.19
C TYR A 43 -12.84 4.54 0.57
N GLY A 44 -12.29 5.70 0.93
CA GLY A 44 -11.09 5.85 1.76
C GLY A 44 -11.19 5.20 3.15
N LEU A 45 -12.41 4.97 3.65
CA LEU A 45 -12.65 4.21 4.90
C LEU A 45 -11.98 2.83 4.90
N VAL A 46 -11.79 2.21 3.73
CA VAL A 46 -11.04 0.96 3.60
C VAL A 46 -9.56 1.14 3.96
N ALA A 47 -8.95 2.26 3.60
CA ALA A 47 -7.59 2.60 4.01
C ALA A 47 -7.52 2.84 5.54
N LEU A 48 -8.50 3.54 6.11
CA LEU A 48 -8.58 3.76 7.55
C LEU A 48 -8.69 2.45 8.33
N ILE A 49 -9.55 1.53 7.89
CA ILE A 49 -9.66 0.18 8.46
C ILE A 49 -8.29 -0.53 8.40
N GLY A 50 -7.62 -0.49 7.25
CA GLY A 50 -6.29 -1.05 7.07
C GLY A 50 -5.25 -0.47 8.01
N SER A 51 -5.27 0.85 8.19
CA SER A 51 -4.38 1.56 9.11
C SER A 51 -4.57 1.09 10.55
N ILE A 52 -5.81 1.01 11.03
CA ILE A 52 -6.14 0.54 12.39
C ILE A 52 -5.66 -0.91 12.60
N ILE A 53 -5.92 -1.78 11.62
CA ILE A 53 -5.48 -3.18 11.66
C ILE A 53 -3.95 -3.28 11.69
N GLY A 54 -3.27 -2.49 10.87
CA GLY A 54 -1.82 -2.43 10.82
C GLY A 54 -1.23 -1.95 12.16
N LEU A 55 -1.79 -0.91 12.79
CA LEU A 55 -1.38 -0.45 14.12
C LEU A 55 -1.60 -1.52 15.20
N ALA A 56 -2.66 -2.32 15.10
CA ALA A 56 -2.85 -3.48 15.98
C ALA A 56 -1.76 -4.54 15.75
N ALA A 57 -1.34 -4.75 14.48
CA ALA A 57 -0.25 -5.65 14.12
C ALA A 57 1.10 -5.16 14.66
N VAL A 58 1.38 -3.86 14.61
CA VAL A 58 2.61 -3.25 15.16
C VAL A 58 2.84 -3.69 16.60
N LYS A 59 1.80 -3.62 17.46
CA LYS A 59 1.90 -4.02 18.87
C LYS A 59 2.29 -5.49 19.04
N LYS A 60 1.80 -6.39 18.18
CA LYS A 60 2.12 -7.82 18.23
C LYS A 60 3.55 -8.09 17.79
N TRP A 61 4.06 -7.35 16.82
CA TRP A 61 5.41 -7.51 16.29
C TRP A 61 6.50 -6.79 17.09
N GLY A 62 6.27 -6.44 18.35
CA GLY A 62 7.28 -5.79 19.21
C GLY A 62 7.30 -4.25 19.09
N GLY A 63 6.26 -3.65 18.50
CA GLY A 63 6.11 -2.21 18.39
C GLY A 63 7.15 -1.54 17.50
N ALA A 64 7.31 -0.23 17.66
CA ALA A 64 8.31 0.56 16.95
C ALA A 64 9.78 0.22 17.32
N LYS A 65 10.00 -0.69 18.29
CA LYS A 65 11.35 -1.16 18.65
C LYS A 65 11.84 -2.26 17.69
N ALA A 66 10.93 -3.07 17.15
CA ALA A 66 11.25 -4.15 16.24
C ALA A 66 11.23 -3.72 14.78
N VAL A 67 12.08 -4.32 13.93
CA VAL A 67 12.20 -3.95 12.51
C VAL A 67 10.91 -4.21 11.74
N VAL A 68 10.25 -5.36 11.97
CA VAL A 68 8.95 -5.67 11.34
C VAL A 68 7.86 -4.73 11.87
N GLY A 69 7.86 -4.45 13.19
CA GLY A 69 6.91 -3.50 13.78
C GLY A 69 7.05 -2.08 13.21
N LYS A 70 8.27 -1.62 12.92
CA LYS A 70 8.49 -0.35 12.19
C LYS A 70 7.91 -0.40 10.78
N ALA A 71 8.17 -1.45 10.01
CA ALA A 71 7.61 -1.59 8.67
C ALA A 71 6.08 -1.48 8.68
N LEU A 72 5.42 -2.22 9.58
CA LEU A 72 3.96 -2.19 9.71
C LEU A 72 3.45 -0.82 10.17
N LEU A 73 4.18 -0.12 11.05
CA LEU A 73 3.82 1.22 11.50
C LEU A 73 3.80 2.19 10.32
N PHE A 74 4.86 2.20 9.51
CA PHE A 74 4.95 3.10 8.36
C PHE A 74 3.93 2.76 7.26
N PHE A 75 3.63 1.48 7.00
CA PHE A 75 2.50 1.13 6.12
C PHE A 75 1.16 1.62 6.67
N SER A 76 0.94 1.50 7.99
CA SER A 76 -0.30 1.97 8.61
C SER A 76 -0.45 3.48 8.56
N LEU A 77 0.65 4.21 8.79
CA LEU A 77 0.68 5.66 8.67
C LEU A 77 0.49 6.11 7.20
N GLY A 78 1.04 5.37 6.24
CA GLY A 78 0.80 5.64 4.82
C GLY A 78 -0.67 5.49 4.43
N LEU A 79 -1.33 4.42 4.89
CA LEU A 79 -2.78 4.25 4.70
C LEU A 79 -3.60 5.36 5.38
N PHE A 80 -3.17 5.80 6.56
CA PHE A 80 -3.82 6.92 7.23
C PHE A 80 -3.62 8.23 6.46
N ALA A 81 -2.44 8.47 5.91
CA ALA A 81 -2.16 9.65 5.09
C ALA A 81 -2.97 9.66 3.79
N GLN A 82 -3.22 8.49 3.18
CA GLN A 82 -4.14 8.34 2.05
C GLN A 82 -5.57 8.78 2.43
N GLU A 83 -6.09 8.31 3.57
CA GLU A 83 -7.41 8.73 4.06
C GLU A 83 -7.46 10.23 4.38
N VAL A 84 -6.39 10.79 4.97
CA VAL A 84 -6.31 12.24 5.21
C VAL A 84 -6.35 13.01 3.90
N GLY A 85 -5.65 12.54 2.85
CA GLY A 85 -5.74 13.09 1.51
C GLY A 85 -7.19 13.10 0.99
N GLN A 86 -7.88 11.98 1.12
CA GLN A 86 -9.28 11.83 0.69
C GLN A 86 -10.22 12.79 1.43
N LEU A 87 -10.07 12.89 2.75
CA LEU A 87 -10.90 13.78 3.57
C LEU A 87 -10.66 15.26 3.24
N VAL A 88 -9.42 15.64 2.93
CA VAL A 88 -9.11 17.00 2.49
C VAL A 88 -9.75 17.28 1.12
N SER A 89 -9.63 16.36 0.16
CA SER A 89 -10.31 16.50 -1.13
C SER A 89 -11.82 16.60 -0.98
N SER A 90 -12.40 15.75 -0.12
CA SER A 90 -13.84 15.76 0.21
C SER A 90 -14.27 17.10 0.82
N TYR A 91 -13.44 17.70 1.67
CA TYR A 91 -13.74 19.02 2.24
C TYR A 91 -13.82 20.10 1.15
N TYR A 92 -12.86 20.14 0.22
CA TYR A 92 -12.88 21.14 -0.86
C TYR A 92 -14.11 20.98 -1.76
N THR A 93 -14.44 19.75 -2.16
CA THR A 93 -15.53 19.52 -3.11
C THR A 93 -16.91 19.60 -2.46
N GLN A 94 -17.09 19.05 -1.25
CA GLN A 94 -18.42 18.92 -0.62
C GLN A 94 -18.77 20.04 0.36
N ILE A 95 -17.78 20.67 0.99
CA ILE A 95 -18.01 21.65 2.05
C ILE A 95 -17.66 23.06 1.56
N ALA A 96 -16.47 23.22 0.98
CA ALA A 96 -16.04 24.51 0.45
C ALA A 96 -16.68 24.84 -0.91
N HIS A 97 -17.19 23.84 -1.62
CA HIS A 97 -17.76 23.97 -2.97
C HIS A 97 -16.81 24.68 -3.95
N THR A 98 -15.52 24.36 -3.84
CA THR A 98 -14.48 24.90 -4.72
C THR A 98 -13.79 23.78 -5.47
N ASP A 99 -13.27 24.08 -6.66
CA ASP A 99 -12.37 23.18 -7.37
C ASP A 99 -11.18 22.81 -6.48
N LEU A 100 -10.77 21.54 -6.52
CA LEU A 100 -9.61 21.07 -5.77
C LEU A 100 -8.33 21.72 -6.34
N PRO A 101 -7.64 22.60 -5.59
CA PRO A 101 -6.44 23.24 -6.10
C PRO A 101 -5.31 22.21 -6.23
N TYR A 102 -4.51 22.28 -7.29
CA TYR A 102 -3.31 21.45 -7.42
C TYR A 102 -2.03 22.31 -7.35
N PRO A 103 -1.11 22.07 -6.40
CA PRO A 103 -1.21 21.11 -5.29
C PRO A 103 -2.06 21.62 -4.11
N SER A 104 -2.80 20.71 -3.48
CA SER A 104 -3.59 20.91 -2.27
C SER A 104 -2.89 20.38 -1.02
N LEU A 105 -3.46 20.65 0.16
CA LEU A 105 -3.08 19.94 1.39
C LEU A 105 -3.33 18.43 1.30
N GLY A 106 -4.29 17.99 0.48
CA GLY A 106 -4.55 16.59 0.21
C GLY A 106 -3.39 15.94 -0.53
N ASP A 107 -2.86 16.63 -1.55
CA ASP A 107 -1.68 16.18 -2.31
C ASP A 107 -0.43 16.03 -1.44
N VAL A 108 -0.28 16.87 -0.42
CA VAL A 108 0.82 16.72 0.57
C VAL A 108 0.63 15.45 1.39
N ALA A 109 -0.59 15.11 1.80
CA ALA A 109 -0.88 13.89 2.54
C ALA A 109 -0.69 12.64 1.65
N TYR A 110 -1.20 12.66 0.43
CA TYR A 110 -1.01 11.61 -0.56
C TYR A 110 0.47 11.38 -0.86
N PHE A 111 1.24 12.45 -1.11
CA PHE A 111 2.68 12.34 -1.34
C PHE A 111 3.44 11.89 -0.09
N GLY A 112 3.01 12.35 1.08
CA GLY A 112 3.49 11.86 2.37
C GLY A 112 3.35 10.34 2.50
N SER A 113 2.25 9.76 2.00
CA SER A 113 2.06 8.31 1.99
C SER A 113 3.12 7.59 1.14
N VAL A 114 3.57 8.17 0.03
CA VAL A 114 4.63 7.61 -0.83
C VAL A 114 5.94 7.49 -0.04
N ILE A 115 6.31 8.55 0.69
CA ILE A 115 7.50 8.56 1.56
C ILE A 115 7.34 7.52 2.68
N LEU A 116 6.18 7.45 3.31
CA LEU A 116 5.90 6.49 4.38
C LEU A 116 5.97 5.04 3.87
N TYR A 117 5.39 4.74 2.71
CA TYR A 117 5.48 3.41 2.08
C TYR A 117 6.91 3.04 1.68
N LEU A 118 7.71 3.99 1.21
CA LEU A 118 9.13 3.76 0.94
C LEU A 118 9.89 3.39 2.22
N ILE A 119 9.71 4.15 3.30
CA ILE A 119 10.31 3.84 4.60
C ILE A 119 9.85 2.47 5.11
N ALA A 120 8.55 2.16 4.95
CA ALA A 120 7.99 0.87 5.32
C ALA A 120 8.63 -0.28 4.55
N ALA A 121 8.78 -0.14 3.22
CA ALA A 121 9.43 -1.12 2.36
C ALA A 121 10.90 -1.30 2.74
N LEU A 122 11.62 -0.23 3.08
CA LEU A 122 13.02 -0.30 3.53
C LEU A 122 13.16 -1.09 4.84
N TYR A 123 12.28 -0.86 5.81
CA TYR A 123 12.26 -1.65 7.04
C TYR A 123 11.87 -3.11 6.78
N LEU A 124 10.93 -3.36 5.87
CA LEU A 124 10.55 -4.71 5.49
C LEU A 124 11.73 -5.44 4.83
N ALA A 125 12.45 -4.79 3.92
CA ALA A 125 13.67 -5.32 3.31
C ALA A 125 14.75 -5.58 4.37
N LYS A 126 14.96 -4.66 5.30
CA LYS A 126 15.90 -4.83 6.42
C LYS A 126 15.56 -6.04 7.29
N ALA A 127 14.28 -6.23 7.63
CA ALA A 127 13.84 -7.36 8.44
C ALA A 127 14.22 -8.71 7.80
N VAL A 128 14.25 -8.76 6.47
CA VAL A 128 14.57 -9.95 5.70
C VAL A 128 16.06 -10.09 5.41
N ALA A 129 16.73 -8.97 5.11
CA ALA A 129 18.13 -8.93 4.64
C ALA A 129 19.15 -9.26 5.73
N ILE A 130 18.82 -9.10 7.02
CA ILE A 130 19.75 -9.37 8.14
C ILE A 130 20.36 -10.79 8.06
N LYS A 131 19.63 -11.77 7.53
CA LYS A 131 20.11 -13.17 7.43
C LYS A 131 20.57 -13.57 6.03
N TYR A 132 20.14 -12.88 4.99
CA TYR A 132 20.33 -13.31 3.60
C TYR A 132 20.70 -12.12 2.69
N PRO A 133 22.00 -11.84 2.45
CA PRO A 133 22.40 -10.83 1.49
C PRO A 133 22.07 -11.24 0.04
N LEU A 134 21.79 -10.24 -0.81
CA LEU A 134 21.55 -10.40 -2.26
C LEU A 134 22.84 -10.87 -2.98
N ARG A 135 23.09 -12.19 -3.00
CA ARG A 135 24.27 -12.77 -3.65
C ARG A 135 24.07 -13.08 -5.14
N LYS A 136 22.84 -13.38 -5.58
CA LYS A 136 22.56 -13.76 -6.97
C LYS A 136 22.41 -12.55 -7.88
N LEU A 137 23.13 -12.53 -9.00
CA LEU A 137 23.05 -11.47 -10.01
C LEU A 137 21.63 -11.29 -10.56
N SER A 138 20.90 -12.39 -10.80
CA SER A 138 19.51 -12.35 -11.28
C SER A 138 18.57 -11.55 -10.37
N TYR A 139 18.79 -11.60 -9.05
CA TYR A 139 17.97 -10.83 -8.10
C TYR A 139 18.33 -9.35 -8.10
N LYS A 140 19.60 -9.02 -8.32
CA LYS A 140 20.05 -7.63 -8.50
C LYS A 140 19.47 -7.04 -9.79
N ILE A 141 19.48 -7.81 -10.87
CA ILE A 141 18.87 -7.42 -12.16
C ILE A 141 17.37 -7.17 -11.96
N LEU A 142 16.63 -8.06 -11.28
CA LEU A 142 15.20 -7.83 -11.05
C LEU A 142 14.93 -6.60 -10.17
N ALA A 143 15.72 -6.42 -9.12
CA ALA A 143 15.59 -5.31 -8.18
C ALA A 143 15.77 -3.94 -8.83
N VAL A 144 16.68 -3.84 -9.81
CA VAL A 144 17.01 -2.59 -10.51
C VAL A 144 16.22 -2.45 -11.81
N GLY A 145 16.02 -3.54 -12.53
CA GLY A 145 15.35 -3.56 -13.83
C GLY A 145 13.87 -3.23 -13.73
N VAL A 146 13.13 -3.78 -12.75
CA VAL A 146 11.69 -3.49 -12.59
C VAL A 146 11.44 -1.98 -12.38
N PRO A 147 12.12 -1.29 -11.45
CA PRO A 147 11.96 0.16 -11.29
C PRO A 147 12.35 0.96 -12.53
N ILE A 148 13.44 0.59 -13.22
CA ILE A 148 13.84 1.28 -14.46
C ILE A 148 12.73 1.16 -15.51
N VAL A 149 12.13 -0.01 -15.67
CA VAL A 149 11.02 -0.22 -16.61
C VAL A 149 9.80 0.62 -16.20
N ILE A 150 9.43 0.62 -14.91
CA ILE A 150 8.32 1.43 -14.38
C ILE A 150 8.59 2.92 -14.65
N LEU A 151 9.80 3.41 -14.35
CA LEU A 151 10.19 4.80 -14.58
C LEU A 151 10.25 5.17 -16.06
N ALA A 152 10.71 4.27 -16.91
CA ALA A 152 10.71 4.49 -18.36
C ALA A 152 9.27 4.63 -18.87
N ILE A 153 8.36 3.75 -18.45
CA ILE A 153 6.93 3.85 -18.80
C ILE A 153 6.35 5.17 -18.28
N SER A 154 6.57 5.51 -17.01
CA SER A 154 6.15 6.79 -16.44
C SER A 154 6.67 7.98 -17.24
N TYR A 155 7.95 7.96 -17.62
CA TYR A 155 8.56 9.04 -18.38
C TYR A 155 7.93 9.16 -19.78
N PHE A 156 7.88 8.08 -20.55
CA PHE A 156 7.41 8.13 -21.93
C PHE A 156 5.91 8.43 -22.06
N VAL A 157 5.10 8.03 -21.08
CA VAL A 157 3.64 8.24 -21.14
C VAL A 157 3.20 9.56 -20.49
N LEU A 158 3.84 9.97 -19.39
CA LEU A 158 3.44 11.18 -18.65
C LEU A 158 4.38 12.37 -18.91
N LEU A 159 5.69 12.16 -18.77
CA LEU A 159 6.65 13.26 -18.64
C LEU A 159 7.29 13.72 -19.96
N TYR A 160 7.27 12.90 -21.01
CA TYR A 160 8.03 13.16 -22.25
C TYR A 160 7.61 14.46 -22.96
N HIS A 161 6.33 14.81 -22.88
CA HIS A 161 5.80 16.06 -23.43
C HIS A 161 5.43 17.07 -22.35
N PHE A 162 5.77 16.79 -21.08
CA PHE A 162 5.39 17.65 -19.98
C PHE A 162 6.26 18.90 -19.95
N GLN A 163 5.63 20.08 -20.02
CA GLN A 163 6.33 21.35 -19.89
C GLN A 163 6.41 21.73 -18.41
N TYR A 164 7.61 21.66 -17.86
CA TYR A 164 7.85 22.05 -16.47
C TYR A 164 7.76 23.57 -16.31
N ASP A 165 6.75 24.02 -15.58
CA ASP A 165 6.64 25.42 -15.15
C ASP A 165 7.50 25.64 -13.90
N THR A 166 8.70 26.17 -14.08
CA THR A 166 9.65 26.43 -12.98
C THR A 166 9.18 27.52 -12.02
N SER A 167 8.13 28.29 -12.36
CA SER A 167 7.48 29.21 -11.42
C SER A 167 6.63 28.49 -10.37
N LYS A 168 6.28 27.22 -10.61
CA LYS A 168 5.50 26.35 -9.71
C LYS A 168 6.33 25.14 -9.24
N PRO A 169 7.37 25.36 -8.42
CA PRO A 169 8.32 24.32 -8.05
C PRO A 169 7.69 23.15 -7.27
N LEU A 170 6.63 23.40 -6.50
CA LEU A 170 5.94 22.34 -5.76
C LEU A 170 5.19 21.39 -6.69
N THR A 171 4.52 21.92 -7.72
CA THR A 171 3.87 21.11 -8.78
C THR A 171 4.90 20.21 -9.45
N VAL A 172 6.03 20.80 -9.91
CA VAL A 172 7.13 20.04 -10.53
C VAL A 172 7.69 18.95 -9.60
N LEU A 173 7.85 19.27 -8.31
CA LEU A 173 8.32 18.31 -7.31
C LEU A 173 7.36 17.13 -7.16
N LEU A 174 6.05 17.37 -7.13
CA LEU A 174 5.05 16.31 -7.00
C LEU A 174 4.94 15.49 -8.29
N ASP A 175 4.82 16.14 -9.45
CA ASP A 175 4.70 15.49 -10.75
C ASP A 175 5.87 14.52 -11.02
N ALA A 176 7.09 14.91 -10.66
CA ALA A 176 8.26 14.03 -10.74
C ALA A 176 8.35 13.07 -9.55
N GLY A 177 8.00 13.55 -8.36
CA GLY A 177 8.16 12.85 -7.09
C GLY A 177 7.27 11.62 -6.99
N TYR A 178 6.03 11.66 -7.47
CA TYR A 178 5.11 10.52 -7.44
C TYR A 178 5.69 9.33 -8.22
N PRO A 179 5.96 9.40 -9.53
CA PRO A 179 6.53 8.27 -10.28
C PRO A 179 7.84 7.75 -9.68
N LEU A 180 8.75 8.65 -9.28
CA LEU A 180 10.05 8.29 -8.72
C LEU A 180 9.94 7.60 -7.36
N GLY A 181 9.18 8.18 -6.45
CA GLY A 181 8.97 7.64 -5.11
C GLY A 181 8.26 6.29 -5.16
N GLN A 182 7.27 6.14 -6.05
CA GLN A 182 6.50 4.92 -6.18
C GLN A 182 7.29 3.77 -6.80
N ALA A 183 8.01 4.02 -7.89
CA ALA A 183 8.92 3.03 -8.46
C ALA A 183 9.97 2.57 -7.44
N SER A 184 10.43 3.49 -6.59
CA SER A 184 11.39 3.20 -5.51
C SER A 184 10.79 2.28 -4.45
N TYR A 185 9.59 2.56 -3.93
CA TYR A 185 9.00 1.67 -2.92
C TYR A 185 8.66 0.28 -3.48
N ILE A 186 8.28 0.18 -4.76
CA ILE A 186 8.00 -1.09 -5.44
C ILE A 186 9.31 -1.89 -5.55
N SER A 187 10.40 -1.24 -5.98
CA SER A 187 11.75 -1.83 -6.03
C SER A 187 12.11 -2.52 -4.72
N VAL A 188 12.01 -1.75 -3.64
CA VAL A 188 12.46 -2.18 -2.32
C VAL A 188 11.57 -3.29 -1.78
N ALA A 189 10.26 -3.23 -2.04
CA ALA A 189 9.33 -4.31 -1.68
C ALA A 189 9.64 -5.60 -2.45
N ILE A 190 9.96 -5.53 -3.75
CA ILE A 190 10.39 -6.68 -4.56
C ILE A 190 11.69 -7.28 -4.00
N ILE A 191 12.66 -6.44 -3.62
CA ILE A 191 13.89 -6.89 -2.96
C ILE A 191 13.55 -7.65 -1.67
N ALA A 192 12.69 -7.08 -0.83
CA ALA A 192 12.24 -7.73 0.41
C ALA A 192 11.64 -9.11 0.12
N TYR A 193 10.80 -9.22 -0.92
CA TYR A 193 10.22 -10.48 -1.34
C TYR A 193 11.26 -11.50 -1.80
N LEU A 194 12.18 -11.12 -2.70
CA LEU A 194 13.21 -12.01 -3.21
C LEU A 194 14.10 -12.58 -2.09
N LEU A 195 14.43 -11.75 -1.10
CA LEU A 195 15.19 -12.16 0.07
C LEU A 195 14.36 -13.05 1.01
N SER A 196 13.04 -12.88 1.05
CA SER A 196 12.16 -13.57 2.01
C SER A 196 11.90 -15.03 1.70
N ARG A 197 12.20 -15.48 0.47
CA ARG A 197 11.87 -16.84 -0.01
C ARG A 197 12.45 -17.96 0.87
N LYS A 198 13.56 -17.70 1.56
CA LYS A 198 14.21 -18.66 2.46
C LYS A 198 13.96 -18.38 3.94
N MET A 199 13.32 -17.25 4.27
CA MET A 199 13.15 -16.81 5.64
C MET A 199 11.87 -17.41 6.25
N LEU A 200 11.97 -17.94 7.47
CA LEU A 200 10.86 -18.52 8.23
C LEU A 200 10.03 -19.51 7.39
N GLY A 201 10.67 -20.43 6.67
CA GLY A 201 9.96 -21.41 5.83
C GLY A 201 9.05 -20.81 4.75
N GLY A 202 9.23 -19.53 4.40
CA GLY A 202 8.38 -18.82 3.44
C GLY A 202 7.07 -18.26 4.03
N PHE A 203 6.86 -18.31 5.36
CA PHE A 203 5.63 -17.80 6.00
C PHE A 203 5.36 -16.32 5.69
N MET A 204 6.41 -15.51 5.54
CA MET A 204 6.28 -14.08 5.22
C MET A 204 5.98 -13.79 3.75
N LYS A 205 6.15 -14.77 2.85
CA LYS A 205 6.03 -14.61 1.41
C LYS A 205 4.67 -14.04 1.00
N ALA A 206 3.59 -14.59 1.57
CA ALA A 206 2.23 -14.19 1.24
C ALA A 206 1.94 -12.74 1.63
N GLY A 207 2.35 -12.33 2.84
CA GLY A 207 2.18 -10.95 3.31
C GLY A 207 2.94 -9.94 2.44
N ILE A 208 4.19 -10.25 2.07
CA ILE A 208 5.01 -9.35 1.24
C ILE A 208 4.46 -9.29 -0.20
N LEU A 209 3.96 -10.39 -0.77
CA LEU A 209 3.33 -10.38 -2.10
C LEU A 209 2.09 -9.50 -2.13
N LEU A 210 1.25 -9.55 -1.09
CA LEU A 210 0.09 -8.68 -0.97
C LEU A 210 0.51 -7.21 -0.88
N VAL A 211 1.55 -6.88 -0.10
CA VAL A 211 2.12 -5.53 -0.07
C VAL A 211 2.57 -5.09 -1.46
N ILE A 212 3.35 -5.90 -2.18
CA ILE A 212 3.81 -5.56 -3.53
C ILE A 212 2.61 -5.32 -4.46
N PHE A 213 1.62 -6.21 -4.43
CA PHE A 213 0.44 -6.08 -5.27
C PHE A 213 -0.32 -4.79 -4.96
N ALA A 214 -0.54 -4.47 -3.67
CA ALA A 214 -1.16 -3.22 -3.27
C ALA A 214 -0.39 -1.99 -3.76
N LEU A 215 0.94 -1.99 -3.60
CA LEU A 215 1.81 -0.90 -4.05
C LEU A 215 1.81 -0.72 -5.57
N VAL A 216 1.72 -1.82 -6.33
CA VAL A 216 1.60 -1.76 -7.80
C VAL A 216 0.23 -1.22 -8.21
N VAL A 217 -0.85 -1.70 -7.60
CA VAL A 217 -2.20 -1.18 -7.90
C VAL A 217 -2.29 0.30 -7.55
N GLN A 218 -1.75 0.72 -6.40
CA GLN A 218 -1.67 2.13 -6.00
C GLN A 218 -0.93 2.97 -7.06
N TYR A 219 0.24 2.51 -7.51
CA TYR A 219 0.97 3.19 -8.58
C TYR A 219 0.15 3.30 -9.87
N LEU A 220 -0.62 2.27 -10.24
CA LEU A 220 -1.51 2.32 -11.40
C LEU A 220 -2.65 3.33 -11.19
N SER A 221 -3.21 3.44 -9.98
CA SER A 221 -4.20 4.46 -9.64
C SER A 221 -3.63 5.86 -9.83
N ASP A 222 -2.50 6.15 -9.19
CA ASP A 222 -1.86 7.47 -9.25
C ASP A 222 -1.40 7.82 -10.67
N PHE A 223 -0.89 6.84 -11.42
CA PHE A 223 -0.54 7.02 -12.82
C PHE A 223 -1.77 7.36 -13.69
N THR A 224 -2.89 6.66 -13.48
CA THR A 224 -4.14 6.89 -14.22
C THR A 224 -4.71 8.26 -13.87
N PHE A 225 -4.75 8.60 -12.58
CA PHE A 225 -5.17 9.90 -12.08
C PHE A 225 -4.38 11.04 -12.73
N LEU A 226 -3.05 10.98 -12.73
CA LEU A 226 -2.21 11.99 -13.37
C LEU A 226 -2.44 12.05 -14.89
N TYR A 227 -2.51 10.89 -15.55
CA TYR A 227 -2.75 10.81 -17.00
C TYR A 227 -4.06 11.49 -17.42
N GLU A 228 -5.14 11.26 -16.68
CA GLU A 228 -6.46 11.81 -16.94
C GLU A 228 -6.55 13.28 -16.53
N SER A 229 -5.95 13.66 -15.40
CA SER A 229 -5.92 15.05 -14.92
C SER A 229 -5.23 15.98 -15.91
N HIS A 230 -4.09 15.57 -16.48
CA HIS A 230 -3.40 16.36 -17.52
C HIS A 230 -4.19 16.51 -18.82
N ARG A 231 -5.19 15.67 -19.06
CA ARG A 231 -6.08 15.73 -20.24
C ARG A 231 -7.45 16.33 -19.91
N SER A 232 -7.64 16.80 -18.68
CA SER A 232 -8.94 17.25 -18.18
C SER A 232 -10.05 16.21 -18.37
N ALA A 233 -9.67 14.93 -18.31
CA ALA A 233 -10.56 13.78 -18.50
C ALA A 233 -10.89 13.06 -17.17
N TYR A 234 -10.26 13.49 -16.07
CA TYR A 234 -10.50 12.95 -14.74
C TYR A 234 -11.93 13.25 -14.30
N VAL A 235 -12.62 12.22 -13.84
CA VAL A 235 -13.98 12.32 -13.30
C VAL A 235 -13.99 11.61 -11.94
N PRO A 236 -14.26 12.32 -10.84
CA PRO A 236 -14.32 11.68 -9.53
C PRO A 236 -15.36 10.56 -9.45
N GLY A 237 -15.13 9.59 -8.58
CA GLY A 237 -15.99 8.43 -8.35
C GLY A 237 -15.99 7.39 -9.48
N LYS A 238 -15.03 7.47 -10.42
CA LYS A 238 -14.94 6.57 -11.59
C LYS A 238 -13.84 5.53 -11.40
N PHE A 239 -13.11 5.23 -12.47
CA PHE A 239 -12.30 4.03 -12.60
C PHE A 239 -11.01 4.12 -11.77
N ASP A 240 -10.42 5.29 -11.72
CA ASP A 240 -9.32 5.71 -10.85
C ASP A 240 -9.62 5.42 -9.36
N ASP A 241 -10.75 5.90 -8.83
CA ASP A 241 -11.19 5.66 -7.45
C ASP A 241 -11.43 4.17 -7.15
N LEU A 242 -11.90 3.40 -8.14
CA LEU A 242 -11.99 1.94 -8.01
C LEU A 242 -10.60 1.30 -7.86
N LEU A 243 -9.59 1.77 -8.59
CA LEU A 243 -8.23 1.28 -8.43
C LEU A 243 -7.67 1.63 -7.05
N TYR A 244 -7.90 2.85 -6.55
CA TYR A 244 -7.53 3.23 -5.17
C TYR A 244 -8.21 2.32 -4.13
N LEU A 245 -9.52 2.09 -4.25
CA LEU A 245 -10.25 1.16 -3.39
C LEU A 245 -9.62 -0.25 -3.39
N ILE A 246 -9.23 -0.76 -4.56
CA ILE A 246 -8.56 -2.08 -4.68
C ILE A 246 -7.18 -2.03 -4.01
N ALA A 247 -6.39 -0.97 -4.21
CA ALA A 247 -5.09 -0.82 -3.56
C ALA A 247 -5.23 -0.82 -2.02
N TYR A 248 -6.17 -0.05 -1.49
CA TYR A 248 -6.46 0.03 -0.06
C TYR A 248 -6.94 -1.32 0.50
N PHE A 249 -7.83 -2.00 -0.22
CA PHE A 249 -8.29 -3.33 0.13
C PHE A 249 -7.14 -4.33 0.24
N VAL A 250 -6.29 -4.42 -0.77
CA VAL A 250 -5.17 -5.37 -0.79
C VAL A 250 -4.18 -5.04 0.33
N MET A 251 -3.86 -3.77 0.55
CA MET A 251 -2.96 -3.37 1.65
C MET A 251 -3.56 -3.73 3.02
N SER A 252 -4.86 -3.52 3.21
CA SER A 252 -5.60 -3.92 4.41
C SER A 252 -5.56 -5.43 4.66
N ILE A 253 -5.72 -6.23 3.60
CA ILE A 253 -5.56 -7.69 3.66
C ILE A 253 -4.10 -8.05 4.00
N ALA A 254 -3.12 -7.33 3.47
CA ALA A 254 -1.71 -7.52 3.80
C ALA A 254 -1.46 -7.29 5.30
N MET A 255 -1.95 -6.19 5.87
CA MET A 255 -1.82 -5.90 7.31
C MET A 255 -2.45 -6.99 8.18
N SER A 256 -3.64 -7.46 7.80
CA SER A 256 -4.30 -8.59 8.46
C SER A 256 -3.54 -9.92 8.30
N GLN A 257 -2.87 -10.12 7.17
CA GLN A 257 -2.02 -11.28 6.93
C GLN A 257 -0.81 -11.29 7.87
N PHE A 258 -0.20 -10.14 8.16
CA PHE A 258 0.90 -10.05 9.13
C PHE A 258 0.48 -10.41 10.56
N LEU A 259 -0.77 -10.15 10.96
CA LEU A 259 -1.32 -10.68 12.23
C LEU A 259 -1.44 -12.20 12.21
N THR A 260 -1.88 -12.77 11.10
CA THR A 260 -2.03 -14.22 10.93
C THR A 260 -0.67 -14.92 10.97
N ILE A 261 0.33 -14.36 10.27
CA ILE A 261 1.70 -14.85 10.27
C ILE A 261 2.26 -14.86 11.71
N TYR A 262 2.07 -13.78 12.46
CA TYR A 262 2.52 -13.71 13.85
C TYR A 262 1.93 -14.83 14.72
N LYS A 263 0.61 -15.06 14.62
CA LYS A 263 -0.07 -16.12 15.37
C LYS A 263 0.50 -17.50 15.03
N ASN A 264 0.70 -17.78 13.75
CA ASN A 264 1.24 -19.05 13.30
C ASN A 264 2.68 -19.27 13.81
N LEU A 265 3.52 -18.24 13.77
CA LEU A 265 4.89 -18.32 14.31
C LEU A 265 4.89 -18.57 15.82
N LYS A 266 4.01 -17.90 16.57
CA LYS A 266 3.89 -18.10 18.02
C LYS A 266 3.43 -19.53 18.35
N ASN A 267 2.43 -20.05 17.65
CA ASN A 267 1.93 -21.41 17.87
C ASN A 267 3.01 -22.45 17.57
N LYS A 268 3.73 -22.28 16.45
CA LYS A 268 4.83 -23.16 16.08
C LYS A 268 5.95 -23.17 17.14
N ALA A 269 6.31 -22.01 17.68
CA ALA A 269 7.32 -21.93 18.74
C ALA A 269 6.87 -22.65 20.04
N ILE A 270 5.57 -22.63 20.35
CA ILE A 270 5.00 -23.38 21.48
C ILE A 270 5.08 -24.88 21.22
N GLU A 271 4.67 -25.34 20.04
CA GLU A 271 4.73 -26.76 19.64
C GLU A 271 6.17 -27.29 19.71
N GLU A 272 7.16 -26.53 19.23
CA GLU A 272 8.58 -26.90 19.30
C GLU A 272 9.08 -26.98 20.75
N SER A 273 8.67 -26.06 21.64
CA SER A 273 9.06 -26.08 23.07
C SER A 273 8.46 -27.23 23.88
N VAL A 274 7.32 -27.79 23.45
CA VAL A 274 6.66 -28.94 24.09
C VAL A 274 7.21 -30.26 23.56
N ALA A 275 7.73 -30.27 22.33
CA ALA A 275 8.24 -31.45 21.66
C ALA A 275 9.70 -31.81 22.03
N GLU A 276 10.48 -30.91 22.62
CA GLU A 276 11.80 -31.25 23.19
C GLU A 276 11.59 -32.09 24.48
N PRO A 277 11.90 -33.41 24.47
CA PRO A 277 11.86 -34.20 25.68
C PRO A 277 12.91 -33.64 26.64
N GLN A 278 12.56 -33.50 27.92
CA GLN A 278 13.52 -33.21 28.98
C GLN A 278 14.62 -34.28 28.93
N GLN A 279 15.75 -33.98 28.28
CA GLN A 279 16.98 -34.74 28.46
C GLN A 279 17.40 -34.48 29.92
N GLN A 280 16.89 -35.31 30.82
CA GLN A 280 17.36 -35.36 32.19
C GLN A 280 18.86 -35.67 32.14
N PRO A 281 19.71 -34.93 32.88
CA PRO A 281 21.10 -35.30 33.02
C PRO A 281 21.13 -36.68 33.69
N GLU A 282 21.68 -37.68 32.99
CA GLU A 282 22.05 -38.95 33.62
C GLU A 282 22.96 -38.61 34.79
N ALA A 283 22.47 -38.88 36.00
CA ALA A 283 23.23 -38.73 37.23
C ALA A 283 24.40 -39.72 37.18
N ALA A 284 25.62 -39.17 37.14
CA ALA A 284 26.86 -39.90 37.38
C ALA A 284 27.18 -39.95 38.87
#